data_AF-A0A519QIM1-F1
#
_entry.id   AF-A0A519QIM1-F1
#
_cell.length_a   1.000
_cell.length_b   1.000
_cell.length_c   1.000
_cell.angle_alpha   90.00
_cell.angle_beta   90.00
_cell.angle_gamma   90.00
#
_symmetry.space_group_name_H-M   'P 1'
#
loop_
_entity.id
_entity.type
_entity.pdbx_description
1 polymer ?
#
loop_
_entity_poly.entity_id
_entity_poly.type
_entity_poly.pdbx_seq_one_letter_code
_entity_poly.pdbx_strand_id
1 'polypeptide(L)'
;ERTVVAPSLGADRYLQAARLAGAVIGNSSSGVIEAPMVRTPSVDIGERQAGRLNPAGVIHAAFETDAIRAAIRQALDPSMRRTLADTPPPFGDGQAARRIVEVLERTDLTGLARKPFVDR
;
A
#
# COMPACT_ATOMS: atom_id res chain seq x y z
N GLU A 1 -15.96 -23.94 7.66
CA GLU A 1 -16.28 -22.76 6.81
C GLU A 1 -14.97 -22.15 6.30
N ARG A 2 -14.89 -21.69 5.04
CA ARG A 2 -13.63 -21.15 4.42
C ARG A 2 -13.64 -19.63 4.23
N THR A 3 -14.66 -18.94 4.73
CA THR A 3 -14.87 -17.50 4.55
C THR A 3 -15.25 -16.88 5.88
N VAL A 4 -14.76 -15.66 6.13
CA VAL A 4 -15.14 -14.83 7.29
C VAL A 4 -15.51 -13.45 6.76
N VAL A 5 -16.67 -12.94 7.17
CA VAL A 5 -17.14 -11.60 6.81
C VAL A 5 -17.10 -10.71 8.05
N ALA A 6 -16.46 -9.55 7.94
CA ALA A 6 -16.37 -8.57 9.02
C ALA A 6 -16.55 -7.16 8.45
N PRO A 7 -17.22 -6.24 9.17
CA PRO A 7 -17.38 -4.85 8.71
C PRO A 7 -16.04 -4.09 8.69
N SER A 8 -15.12 -4.45 9.59
CA SER A 8 -13.75 -3.93 9.62
C SER A 8 -12.86 -4.82 10.48
N LEU A 9 -11.59 -4.92 10.10
CA LEU A 9 -10.55 -5.51 10.94
C LEU A 9 -9.84 -4.46 11.82
N GLY A 10 -10.06 -3.16 11.56
CA GLY A 10 -9.24 -2.08 12.10
C GLY A 10 -7.81 -2.10 11.52
N ALA A 11 -7.03 -1.05 11.80
CA ALA A 11 -5.69 -0.90 11.22
C ALA A 11 -4.75 -2.06 11.60
N ASP A 12 -4.66 -2.38 12.89
CA ASP A 12 -3.71 -3.37 13.40
C ASP A 12 -4.00 -4.77 12.87
N ARG A 13 -5.25 -5.27 13.03
CA ARG A 13 -5.57 -6.63 12.59
C ARG A 13 -5.55 -6.75 11.07
N TYR A 14 -5.95 -5.70 10.34
CA TYR A 14 -5.83 -5.69 8.89
C TYR A 14 -4.38 -5.85 8.45
N LEU A 15 -3.45 -5.06 9.02
CA LEU A 15 -2.05 -5.10 8.63
C LEU A 15 -1.40 -6.46 8.94
N GLN A 16 -1.73 -7.05 10.09
CA GLN A 16 -1.25 -8.39 10.43
C GLN A 16 -1.85 -9.46 9.51
N ALA A 17 -3.14 -9.38 9.19
CA ALA A 17 -3.79 -10.28 8.26
C ALA A 17 -3.18 -10.17 6.86
N ALA A 18 -2.95 -8.94 6.36
CA ALA A 18 -2.30 -8.69 5.08
C ALA A 18 -0.88 -9.28 5.05
N ARG A 19 -0.09 -9.10 6.10
CA ARG A 19 1.27 -9.68 6.21
C ARG A 19 1.29 -11.20 6.14
N LEU A 20 0.27 -11.86 6.69
CA LEU A 20 0.16 -13.32 6.72
C LEU A 20 -0.55 -13.91 5.48
N ALA A 21 -1.31 -13.08 4.75
CA ALA A 21 -2.06 -13.51 3.59
C ALA A 21 -1.17 -13.93 2.42
N GLY A 22 -1.70 -14.80 1.56
CA GLY A 22 -1.07 -15.13 0.28
C GLY A 22 -1.14 -13.96 -0.71
N ALA A 23 -2.26 -13.24 -0.73
CA ALA A 23 -2.44 -12.02 -1.51
C ALA A 23 -3.54 -11.14 -0.89
N VAL A 24 -3.50 -9.84 -1.15
CA VAL A 24 -4.59 -8.89 -0.87
C VAL A 24 -5.32 -8.57 -2.18
N ILE A 25 -6.63 -8.78 -2.25
CA ILE A 25 -7.40 -8.64 -3.49
C ILE A 25 -8.51 -7.61 -3.29
N GLY A 26 -8.67 -6.69 -4.24
CA GLY A 26 -9.73 -5.70 -4.22
C GLY A 26 -9.33 -4.47 -5.03
N ASN A 27 -9.75 -3.29 -4.61
CA ASN A 27 -9.35 -2.03 -5.23
C ASN A 27 -9.01 -0.97 -4.17
N SER A 28 -8.75 -1.39 -2.94
CA SER A 28 -8.38 -0.51 -1.83
C SER A 28 -7.03 0.14 -2.09
N SER A 29 -6.80 1.34 -1.56
CA SER A 29 -5.47 1.95 -1.57
C SER A 29 -4.45 1.07 -0.87
N SER A 30 -4.90 0.25 0.07
CA SER A 30 -4.05 -0.69 0.79
C SER A 30 -3.53 -1.87 0.00
N GLY A 31 -4.15 -2.19 -1.14
CA GLY A 31 -3.53 -3.08 -2.11
C GLY A 31 -2.27 -2.47 -2.70
N VAL A 32 -2.21 -1.15 -2.87
CA VAL A 32 -1.11 -0.48 -3.57
C VAL A 32 -0.08 0.14 -2.62
N ILE A 33 -0.50 0.59 -1.43
CA ILE A 33 0.38 1.26 -0.47
C ILE A 33 0.84 0.27 0.60
N GLU A 34 -0.06 -0.25 1.42
CA GLU A 34 0.30 -1.06 2.60
C GLU A 34 0.74 -2.50 2.27
N ALA A 35 0.10 -3.19 1.31
CA ALA A 35 0.43 -4.57 0.99
C ALA A 35 1.89 -4.76 0.52
N PRO A 36 2.45 -3.89 -0.37
CA PRO A 36 3.87 -3.92 -0.70
C PRO A 36 4.79 -3.66 0.50
N MET A 37 4.40 -2.77 1.43
CA MET A 37 5.19 -2.48 2.65
C MET A 37 5.35 -3.72 3.53
N VAL A 38 4.35 -4.59 3.59
CA VAL A 38 4.41 -5.87 4.34
C VAL A 38 4.83 -7.06 3.47
N ARG A 39 5.29 -6.80 2.24
CA ARG A 39 5.74 -7.80 1.25
C ARG A 39 4.69 -8.85 0.91
N THR A 40 3.43 -8.42 0.82
CA THR A 40 2.32 -9.25 0.36
C THR A 40 1.90 -8.81 -1.04
N PRO A 41 1.86 -9.73 -2.03
CA PRO A 41 1.34 -9.44 -3.35
C PRO A 41 -0.11 -8.95 -3.29
N SER A 42 -0.51 -8.11 -4.23
CA SER A 42 -1.89 -7.64 -4.31
C SER A 42 -2.44 -7.70 -5.72
N VAL A 43 -3.76 -7.87 -5.80
CA VAL A 43 -4.53 -7.73 -7.03
C VAL A 43 -5.40 -6.50 -6.91
N ASP A 44 -5.12 -5.51 -7.75
CA ASP A 44 -5.86 -4.26 -7.87
C ASP A 44 -6.85 -4.36 -9.04
N ILE A 45 -8.14 -4.27 -8.73
CA ILE A 45 -9.24 -4.54 -9.67
C ILE A 45 -9.85 -3.24 -10.17
N GLY A 46 -9.84 -3.07 -11.49
CA GLY A 46 -10.40 -1.92 -12.17
C GLY A 46 -9.50 -0.69 -12.15
N GLU A 47 -10.10 0.49 -12.35
CA GLU A 47 -9.35 1.72 -12.61
C GLU A 47 -9.19 2.63 -11.39
N ARG A 48 -9.66 2.22 -10.20
CA ARG A 48 -9.68 3.10 -9.01
C ARG A 48 -8.28 3.61 -8.62
N GLN A 49 -7.24 2.81 -8.83
CA GLN A 49 -5.86 3.19 -8.51
C GLN A 49 -5.07 3.67 -9.74
N ALA A 50 -5.73 3.92 -10.88
CA ALA A 50 -5.08 4.43 -12.07
C ALA A 50 -4.34 5.76 -11.78
N GLY A 51 -3.14 5.89 -12.34
CA GLY A 51 -2.28 7.07 -12.12
C GLY A 51 -1.50 7.08 -10.80
N ARG A 52 -1.72 6.10 -9.91
CA ARG A 52 -0.83 5.91 -8.75
C ARG A 52 0.47 5.24 -9.18
N LEU A 53 1.49 5.39 -8.35
CA LEU A 53 2.67 4.54 -8.43
C LEU A 53 2.22 3.07 -8.40
N ASN A 54 2.85 2.23 -9.22
CA ASN A 54 2.63 0.79 -9.27
C ASN A 54 3.85 0.05 -8.70
N PRO A 55 3.91 -0.19 -7.38
CA PRO A 55 5.02 -0.92 -6.77
C PRO A 55 5.12 -2.35 -7.29
N ALA A 56 6.32 -2.93 -7.15
CA ALA A 56 6.48 -4.37 -7.34
C ALA A 56 5.46 -5.15 -6.49
N GLY A 57 4.92 -6.23 -7.05
CA GLY A 57 3.94 -7.09 -6.38
C GLY A 57 2.48 -6.68 -6.51
N VAL A 58 2.18 -5.51 -7.06
CA VAL A 58 0.81 -5.09 -7.40
C VAL A 58 0.49 -5.55 -8.82
N ILE A 59 -0.59 -6.32 -8.96
CA ILE A 59 -1.04 -6.89 -10.24
C ILE A 59 -2.39 -6.28 -10.58
N HIS A 60 -2.49 -5.61 -11.72
CA HIS A 60 -3.75 -5.03 -12.17
C HIS A 60 -4.60 -6.08 -12.90
N ALA A 61 -5.89 -6.08 -12.58
CA ALA A 61 -6.90 -6.86 -13.28
C ALA A 61 -8.06 -5.94 -13.66
N ALA A 62 -8.60 -6.11 -14.87
CA ALA A 62 -9.85 -5.46 -15.24
C ALA A 62 -11.05 -6.22 -14.62
N PHE A 63 -12.28 -5.68 -14.79
CA PHE A 63 -13.50 -6.21 -14.15
C PHE A 63 -14.06 -7.47 -14.82
N GLU A 64 -13.19 -8.39 -15.23
CA GLU A 64 -13.54 -9.65 -15.88
C GLU A 64 -13.03 -10.85 -15.07
N THR A 65 -13.87 -11.88 -14.97
CA THR A 65 -13.60 -13.09 -14.19
C THR A 65 -12.26 -13.73 -14.55
N ASP A 66 -11.92 -13.81 -15.84
CA ASP A 66 -10.68 -14.45 -16.28
C ASP A 66 -9.44 -13.60 -16.01
N ALA A 67 -9.56 -12.28 -16.13
CA ALA A 67 -8.49 -11.35 -15.76
C ALA A 67 -8.20 -11.42 -14.26
N ILE A 68 -9.24 -11.38 -13.42
CA ILE A 68 -9.14 -11.53 -11.96
C ILE A 68 -8.53 -12.89 -11.60
N ARG A 69 -8.99 -13.98 -12.24
CA ARG A 69 -8.45 -15.32 -12.00
C ARG A 69 -6.97 -15.42 -12.37
N ALA A 70 -6.56 -14.85 -13.50
CA ALA A 70 -5.16 -14.83 -13.92
C ALA A 70 -4.29 -14.04 -12.94
N ALA A 71 -4.74 -12.86 -12.53
CA ALA A 71 -4.03 -12.02 -11.56
C ALA A 71 -3.90 -12.70 -10.19
N ILE A 72 -4.95 -13.36 -9.70
CA ILE A 72 -4.89 -14.12 -8.44
C ILE A 72 -3.87 -15.26 -8.53
N ARG A 73 -3.85 -16.02 -9.64
CA ARG A 73 -2.86 -17.09 -9.83
C ARG A 73 -1.44 -16.54 -9.82
N GLN A 74 -1.20 -15.43 -10.51
CA GLN A 74 0.10 -14.78 -10.52
C GLN A 74 0.48 -14.31 -9.11
N ALA A 75 -0.43 -13.65 -8.38
CA ALA A 75 -0.18 -13.15 -7.02
C ALA A 75 0.19 -14.27 -6.04
N LEU A 76 -0.42 -15.44 -6.20
CA LEU A 76 -0.17 -16.62 -5.36
C LEU A 76 1.06 -17.44 -5.80
N ASP A 77 1.68 -17.11 -6.92
CA ASP A 77 2.91 -17.77 -7.34
C ASP A 77 4.04 -17.46 -6.34
N PRO A 78 4.76 -18.48 -5.81
CA PRO A 78 5.84 -18.26 -4.85
C PRO A 78 6.94 -17.32 -5.34
N SER A 79 7.16 -17.20 -6.66
CA SER A 79 8.10 -16.25 -7.24
C SER A 79 7.75 -14.80 -6.93
N MET A 80 6.46 -14.45 -6.84
CA MET A 80 6.04 -13.07 -6.53
C MET A 80 6.50 -12.63 -5.15
N ARG A 81 6.33 -13.48 -4.12
CA ARG A 81 6.83 -13.17 -2.76
C ARG A 81 8.35 -13.07 -2.71
N ARG A 82 9.07 -13.85 -3.52
CA ARG A 82 10.54 -13.74 -3.62
C ARG A 82 10.97 -12.40 -4.19
N THR A 83 10.34 -11.92 -5.27
CA THR A 83 10.62 -10.61 -5.86
C THR A 83 10.42 -9.46 -4.84
N LEU A 84 9.43 -9.60 -3.96
CA LEU A 84 9.15 -8.61 -2.91
C LEU A 84 10.15 -8.63 -1.74
N ALA A 85 10.88 -9.72 -1.51
CA ALA A 85 11.84 -9.81 -0.43
C ALA A 85 12.97 -8.78 -0.58
N ASP A 86 13.44 -8.63 -1.81
CA ASP A 86 14.59 -7.79 -2.18
C ASP A 86 14.20 -6.40 -2.68
N THR A 87 12.90 -6.11 -2.80
CA THR A 87 12.41 -4.81 -3.26
C THR A 87 12.13 -3.88 -2.07
N PRO A 88 12.81 -2.73 -1.96
CA PRO A 88 12.48 -1.76 -0.93
C PRO A 88 11.08 -1.17 -1.18
N PRO A 89 10.28 -0.93 -0.12
CA PRO A 89 8.97 -0.31 -0.28
C PRO A 89 9.10 1.13 -0.80
N PRO A 90 8.28 1.57 -1.77
CA PRO A 90 8.46 2.89 -2.38
C PRO A 90 7.86 4.03 -1.56
N PHE A 91 6.98 3.76 -0.59
CA PHE A 91 6.23 4.78 0.14
C PHE A 91 6.82 5.17 1.50
N GLY A 92 7.86 4.49 1.96
CA GLY A 92 8.55 4.90 3.18
C GLY A 92 9.45 3.85 3.77
N ASP A 93 10.20 4.29 4.77
CA ASP A 93 11.21 3.53 5.52
C ASP A 93 10.85 3.40 7.02
N GLY A 94 9.60 3.74 7.37
CA GLY A 94 9.12 3.71 8.76
C GLY A 94 9.58 4.87 9.63
N GLN A 95 10.26 5.88 9.08
CA GLN A 95 10.81 7.02 9.85
C GLN A 95 9.95 8.28 9.79
N ALA A 96 8.74 8.21 9.20
CA ALA A 96 7.88 9.38 8.98
C ALA A 96 7.58 10.14 10.29
N ALA A 97 7.13 9.44 11.34
CA ALA A 97 6.79 10.06 12.62
C ALA A 97 7.97 10.82 13.23
N ARG A 98 9.16 10.20 13.25
CA ARG A 98 10.39 10.82 13.77
C ARG A 98 10.74 12.09 12.99
N ARG A 99 10.71 12.04 11.65
CA ARG A 99 10.99 13.21 10.80
C ARG A 99 9.98 14.32 10.98
N ILE A 100 8.70 13.98 11.12
CA ILE A 100 7.63 14.97 11.36
C ILE A 100 7.87 15.68 12.68
N VAL A 101 8.13 14.93 13.76
CA VAL A 101 8.43 15.52 15.09
C VAL A 101 9.67 16.43 15.00
N GLU A 102 10.75 15.96 14.37
CA GLU A 102 11.97 16.77 14.21
C GLU A 102 11.71 18.08 13.46
N VAL A 103 10.88 18.06 12.41
CA VAL A 103 10.50 19.30 11.69
C VAL A 103 9.68 20.22 12.59
N LEU A 104 8.72 19.70 13.34
CA LEU A 104 7.86 20.49 14.22
C LEU A 104 8.66 21.15 15.35
N GLU A 105 9.60 20.43 15.97
CA GLU A 105 10.47 20.96 17.03
C GLU A 105 11.41 22.07 16.54
N ARG A 106 11.84 21.99 15.27
CA ARG A 106 12.79 22.93 14.68
C ARG A 106 12.14 24.12 14.00
N THR A 107 10.83 24.08 13.78
CA THR A 107 10.09 25.15 13.11
C THR A 107 9.77 26.26 14.10
N ASP A 108 10.22 27.48 13.80
CA ASP A 108 9.75 28.66 14.54
C ASP A 108 8.28 28.94 14.21
N LEU A 109 7.42 28.73 15.21
CA LEU A 109 5.99 28.89 15.07
C LEU A 109 5.54 30.36 15.11
N THR A 110 6.38 31.28 15.57
CA THR A 110 6.00 32.68 15.79
C THR A 110 5.74 33.46 14.49
N GLY A 111 6.26 32.97 13.35
CA GLY A 111 6.11 33.59 12.03
C GLY A 111 5.10 32.92 11.08
N LEU A 112 4.42 31.84 11.50
CA LEU A 112 3.57 31.04 10.60
C LEU A 112 2.29 31.75 10.11
N ALA A 113 1.91 32.87 10.72
CA ALA A 113 0.68 33.60 10.38
C ALA A 113 0.72 34.28 9.00
N ARG A 114 1.90 34.52 8.44
CA ARG A 114 2.07 35.07 7.08
C ARG A 114 2.88 34.10 6.23
N LYS A 115 2.26 33.58 5.16
CA LYS A 115 2.98 32.84 4.12
C LYS A 115 3.73 33.85 3.23
N PRO A 116 5.08 33.93 3.28
CA PRO A 116 5.80 34.73 2.31
C PRO A 116 5.65 34.05 0.95
N PHE A 117 5.07 34.76 -0.02
CA PHE A 117 5.22 34.38 -1.42
C PHE A 117 6.60 34.84 -1.86
N VAL A 118 7.47 33.89 -2.16
CA VAL A 118 8.77 34.16 -2.76
C VAL A 118 8.61 33.85 -4.25
N ASP A 119 8.46 34.90 -5.06
CA ASP A 119 8.63 34.78 -6.50
C ASP A 119 10.14 34.58 -6.74
N ARG A 120 10.53 33.37 -7.14
CA ARG A 120 11.85 33.10 -7.72
C ARG A 120 11.71 32.93 -9.22
#